data_AF-A0A2V8T971-F1
#
_entry.id   AF-A0A2V8T971-F1
#
_cell.length_a   1.000
_cell.length_b   1.000
_cell.length_c   1.000
_cell.angle_alpha   90.00
_cell.angle_beta   90.00
_cell.angle_gamma   90.00
#
_symmetry.space_group_name_H-M   'P 1'
#
loop_
_entity.id
_entity.type
_entity.pdbx_description
1 polymer ?
#
loop_
_entity_poly.entity_id
_entity_poly.type
_entity_poly.pdbx_seq_one_letter_code
_entity_poly.pdbx_strand_id
1 'polypeptide(L)'
;MKSKAEMLRAWLISRLCQTLRIQPDRVDTRAPLTDYGLKSVDLIGLSGDLEEWLGRELSPTLLYDHPTIESLVAYLTPDSDLTVSTPKVNRRHPSAELIAIIGIGCRFPAARNPQSFWRLLCDATDAITEVPANRWDAASVYDCDRRAPGKMNTRWGGFLDEVDQFDYDFFGISPREAARMDPQQRLLLEVAWEALEDAGQIAERLAGSRTSVFVGVSSSDYARMQMNDVSRINAYSGTGGALSITANRLSYYFDLRGPSMAIDAACASSLVAVHLACRSLRSGESDLALAAGVNLITFSKVGTTAPDGRCKAFDARADGYARSEGAGTLVLKPLSKALADGDRIYAVIRGSAVNQDGRSNGLMAPNGVSQEAVLREAYREAGISP
;
A
#
# COMPACT_ATOMS: atom_id res chain seq x y z
N MET A 1 -3.04 14.07 46.82
CA MET A 1 -4.21 13.90 45.92
C MET A 1 -3.73 13.14 44.71
N LYS A 2 -4.46 12.13 44.24
CA LYS A 2 -4.11 11.43 42.99
C LYS A 2 -4.24 12.40 41.81
N SER A 3 -3.35 12.30 40.83
CA SER A 3 -3.46 13.14 39.63
C SER A 3 -4.72 12.77 38.84
N LYS A 4 -5.22 13.69 38.00
CA LYS A 4 -6.37 13.43 37.13
C LYS A 4 -6.11 12.21 36.22
N ALA A 5 -4.86 12.05 35.76
CA ALA A 5 -4.42 10.90 34.98
C ALA A 5 -4.50 9.58 35.78
N GLU A 6 -4.08 9.57 37.05
CA GLU A 6 -4.18 8.39 37.91
C GLU A 6 -5.62 8.01 38.22
N MET A 7 -6.50 9.00 38.41
CA MET A 7 -7.93 8.77 38.63
C MET A 7 -8.60 8.18 37.38
N LEU A 8 -8.31 8.74 36.20
CA LEU A 8 -8.84 8.24 34.94
C LEU A 8 -8.33 6.82 34.64
N ARG A 9 -7.03 6.56 34.85
CA ARG A 9 -6.44 5.22 34.69
C ARG A 9 -7.11 4.20 35.60
N ALA A 10 -7.29 4.52 36.88
CA ALA A 10 -7.96 3.64 37.83
C ALA A 10 -9.44 3.39 37.48
N TRP A 11 -10.14 4.42 37.00
CA TRP A 11 -11.53 4.30 36.56
C TRP A 11 -11.65 3.38 35.34
N LEU A 12 -10.79 3.56 34.33
CA LEU A 12 -10.76 2.72 33.12
C LEU A 12 -10.49 1.25 33.46
N ILE A 13 -9.51 0.97 34.32
CA ILE A 13 -9.22 -0.39 34.80
C ILE A 13 -10.44 -0.98 35.52
N SER A 14 -11.07 -0.22 36.41
CA SER A 14 -12.24 -0.67 37.16
C SER A 14 -13.43 -0.99 36.25
N ARG A 15 -13.71 -0.13 35.27
CA ARG A 15 -14.76 -0.36 34.28
C ARG A 15 -14.48 -1.59 33.43
N LEU A 16 -13.25 -1.77 32.95
CA LEU A 16 -12.87 -2.98 32.20
C LEU A 16 -13.04 -4.25 33.04
N CYS A 17 -12.64 -4.23 34.31
CA CYS A 17 -12.83 -5.36 35.22
C CYS A 17 -14.31 -5.68 35.44
N GLN A 18 -15.18 -4.66 35.52
CA GLN A 18 -16.63 -4.85 35.66
C GLN A 18 -17.25 -5.46 34.40
N THR A 19 -16.91 -4.92 33.23
CA THR A 19 -17.45 -5.37 31.94
C THR A 19 -16.99 -6.78 31.59
N LEU A 20 -15.72 -7.09 31.82
CA LEU A 20 -15.09 -8.35 31.39
C LEU A 20 -14.99 -9.41 32.49
N ARG A 21 -15.36 -9.08 33.74
CA ARG A 21 -15.24 -9.94 34.93
C ARG A 21 -13.82 -10.49 35.15
N ILE A 22 -12.82 -9.66 34.89
CA ILE A 22 -11.40 -9.97 35.11
C ILE A 22 -10.85 -9.24 36.35
N GLN A 23 -9.76 -9.74 36.93
CA GLN A 23 -9.12 -9.07 38.06
C GLN A 23 -8.22 -7.90 37.61
N PRO A 24 -8.07 -6.82 38.40
CA PRO A 24 -7.30 -5.64 38.02
C PRO A 24 -5.82 -5.88 37.70
N ASP A 25 -5.20 -6.87 38.34
CA ASP A 25 -3.81 -7.31 38.11
C ASP A 25 -3.61 -7.99 36.75
N ARG A 26 -4.70 -8.42 36.10
CA ARG A 26 -4.70 -8.99 34.74
C ARG A 26 -4.89 -7.96 33.63
N VAL A 27 -5.07 -6.69 33.98
CA VAL A 27 -5.22 -5.60 33.01
C VAL A 27 -3.85 -4.99 32.71
N ASP A 28 -3.27 -5.36 31.57
CA ASP A 28 -2.17 -4.64 30.93
C ASP A 28 -2.69 -3.33 30.30
N THR A 29 -2.28 -2.19 30.87
CA THR A 29 -2.69 -0.85 30.41
C THR A 29 -2.13 -0.49 29.03
N ARG A 30 -1.16 -1.24 28.52
CA ARG A 30 -0.57 -1.08 27.19
C ARG A 30 -1.16 -2.03 26.15
N ALA A 31 -2.09 -2.91 26.54
CA ALA A 31 -2.78 -3.78 25.59
C ALA A 31 -4.02 -3.09 24.98
N PRO A 32 -4.31 -3.32 23.67
CA PRO A 32 -5.53 -2.91 23.01
C PRO A 32 -6.74 -3.40 23.78
N LEU A 33 -7.75 -2.55 23.87
CA LEU A 33 -9.02 -2.90 24.49
C LEU A 33 -9.65 -4.15 23.84
N THR A 34 -9.48 -4.33 22.53
CA THR A 34 -9.96 -5.51 21.80
C THR A 34 -9.27 -6.82 22.18
N ASP A 35 -8.03 -6.80 22.68
CA ASP A 35 -7.29 -8.01 23.07
C ASP A 35 -7.97 -8.72 24.26
N TYR A 36 -8.79 -7.97 25.03
CA TYR A 36 -9.61 -8.52 26.11
C TYR A 36 -10.96 -9.07 25.66
N GLY A 37 -11.21 -9.15 24.34
CA GLY A 37 -12.46 -9.66 23.77
C GLY A 37 -13.59 -8.65 23.69
N LEU A 38 -13.32 -7.37 23.90
CA LEU A 38 -14.30 -6.30 23.72
C LEU A 38 -14.71 -6.18 22.25
N LYS A 39 -16.02 -6.19 21.99
CA LYS A 39 -16.62 -5.96 20.67
C LYS A 39 -16.94 -4.48 20.49
N SER A 40 -17.28 -4.08 19.27
CA SER A 40 -17.65 -2.69 18.96
C SER A 40 -18.78 -2.14 19.84
N VAL A 41 -19.75 -2.99 20.24
CA VAL A 41 -20.82 -2.60 21.17
C VAL A 41 -20.31 -2.29 22.58
N ASP A 42 -19.29 -3.02 23.05
CA ASP A 42 -18.70 -2.83 24.37
C ASP A 42 -17.85 -1.55 24.38
N LEU A 43 -17.17 -1.25 23.28
CA LEU A 43 -16.43 0.01 23.10
C LEU A 43 -17.37 1.22 23.06
N ILE A 44 -18.54 1.12 22.41
CA ILE A 44 -19.55 2.19 22.42
C ILE A 44 -20.06 2.43 23.84
N GLY A 45 -20.38 1.36 24.58
CA GLY A 45 -20.80 1.46 25.98
C GLY A 45 -19.72 2.11 26.87
N LEU A 46 -18.46 1.71 26.70
CA LEU A 46 -17.33 2.30 27.42
C LEU A 46 -17.14 3.79 27.09
N SER A 47 -17.39 4.19 25.83
CA SER A 47 -17.35 5.60 25.42
C SER A 47 -18.43 6.41 26.13
N GLY A 48 -19.67 5.91 26.19
CA GLY A 48 -20.77 6.59 26.89
C GLY A 48 -20.51 6.74 28.39
N ASP A 49 -20.02 5.68 29.04
CA ASP A 49 -19.61 5.74 30.45
C ASP A 49 -18.51 6.79 30.69
N LEU A 50 -17.61 6.96 29.73
CA LEU A 50 -16.49 7.89 29.82
C LEU A 50 -16.94 9.34 29.58
N GLU A 51 -17.91 9.58 28.70
CA GLU A 51 -18.57 10.87 28.52
C GLU A 51 -19.28 11.31 29.80
N GLU A 52 -20.02 10.40 30.44
CA GLU A 52 -20.70 10.65 31.72
C GLU A 52 -19.68 10.98 32.82
N TRP A 53 -18.59 10.22 32.91
CA TRP A 53 -17.54 10.47 33.91
C TRP A 53 -16.80 11.79 33.70
N LEU A 54 -16.55 12.17 32.44
CA LEU A 54 -15.84 13.41 32.10
C LEU A 54 -16.77 14.65 32.05
N GLY A 55 -18.08 14.45 31.96
CA GLY A 55 -19.08 15.52 31.79
C GLY A 55 -18.93 16.28 30.47
N ARG A 56 -18.46 15.62 29.40
CA ARG A 56 -18.30 16.21 28.06
C ARG A 56 -18.52 15.16 26.97
N GLU A 57 -18.97 15.62 25.81
CA GLU A 57 -19.02 14.79 24.60
C GLU A 57 -17.62 14.43 24.11
N LEU A 58 -17.46 13.21 23.61
CA LEU A 58 -16.22 12.66 23.07
C LEU A 58 -16.43 12.26 21.60
N SER A 59 -15.34 12.22 20.82
CA SER A 59 -15.42 11.67 19.47
C SER A 59 -15.84 10.20 19.53
N PRO A 60 -16.78 9.74 18.69
CA PRO A 60 -17.15 8.33 18.58
C PRO A 60 -15.96 7.41 18.23
N THR A 61 -14.91 7.97 17.62
CA THR A 61 -13.70 7.25 17.21
C THR A 61 -12.63 7.19 18.30
N LEU A 62 -12.82 7.87 19.44
CA LEU A 62 -11.76 8.10 20.43
C LEU A 62 -11.08 6.80 20.92
N LEU A 63 -11.87 5.76 21.20
CA LEU A 63 -11.36 4.45 21.67
C LEU A 63 -10.72 3.62 20.54
N TYR A 64 -10.95 3.98 19.28
CA TYR A 64 -10.24 3.44 18.12
C TYR A 64 -8.93 4.17 17.84
N ASP A 65 -8.95 5.49 18.03
CA ASP A 65 -7.81 6.38 17.88
C ASP A 65 -6.77 6.18 19.00
N HIS A 66 -7.23 5.90 20.23
CA HIS A 66 -6.41 5.62 21.41
C HIS A 66 -6.76 4.26 22.03
N PRO A 67 -6.26 3.15 21.43
CA PRO A 67 -6.72 1.80 21.72
C PRO A 67 -6.22 1.22 23.04
N THR A 68 -5.34 1.92 23.77
CA THR A 68 -4.80 1.47 25.07
C THR A 68 -5.20 2.44 26.18
N ILE A 69 -5.28 1.94 27.43
CA ILE A 69 -5.56 2.78 28.59
C ILE A 69 -4.51 3.90 28.70
N GLU A 70 -3.23 3.58 28.47
CA GLU A 70 -2.16 4.59 28.50
C GLU A 70 -2.33 5.68 27.43
N SER A 71 -2.62 5.30 26.17
CA SER A 71 -2.83 6.28 25.10
C SER A 71 -4.05 7.17 25.35
N LEU A 72 -5.11 6.59 25.91
CA LEU A 72 -6.36 7.29 26.20
C LEU A 72 -6.20 8.28 27.36
N VAL A 73 -5.52 7.85 28.43
CA VAL A 73 -5.17 8.71 29.56
C VAL A 73 -4.28 9.86 29.07
N ALA A 74 -3.23 9.57 28.31
CA ALA A 74 -2.34 10.61 27.78
C ALA A 74 -3.08 11.65 26.92
N TYR A 75 -4.06 11.22 26.12
CA TYR A 75 -4.86 12.13 25.29
C TYR A 75 -5.86 12.97 26.09
N LEU A 76 -6.52 12.39 27.09
CA LEU A 76 -7.60 13.06 27.85
C LEU A 76 -7.09 13.88 29.03
N THR A 77 -5.89 13.57 29.52
CA THR A 77 -5.18 14.33 30.54
C THR A 77 -3.79 14.70 30.03
N PRO A 78 -3.69 15.56 29.01
CA PRO A 78 -2.40 16.17 28.68
C PRO A 78 -1.97 16.93 29.93
N ASP A 79 -0.89 16.51 30.58
CA ASP A 79 -0.35 17.21 31.74
C ASP A 79 -0.16 18.69 31.36
N SER A 80 -0.81 19.59 32.11
CA SER A 80 -0.65 21.03 31.94
C SER A 80 0.78 21.53 32.21
N ASP A 81 1.67 20.67 32.70
CA ASP A 81 3.10 20.93 32.91
C ASP A 81 4.03 20.23 31.90
N LEU A 82 3.49 19.41 30.99
CA LEU A 82 4.20 19.03 29.78
C LEU A 82 3.65 19.89 28.65
N THR A 83 4.16 21.13 28.60
CA THR A 83 4.50 21.67 27.29
C THR A 83 5.48 20.67 26.68
N VAL A 84 4.93 19.65 25.99
CA VAL A 84 5.63 19.05 24.88
C VAL A 84 5.81 20.23 23.95
N SER A 85 6.94 20.91 24.14
CA SER A 85 7.62 21.62 23.09
C SER A 85 7.75 20.55 22.02
N THR A 86 6.74 20.42 21.17
CA THR A 86 6.90 19.91 19.82
C THR A 86 8.17 20.61 19.38
N PRO A 87 9.30 19.90 19.23
CA PRO A 87 10.52 20.60 18.90
C PRO A 87 10.15 21.31 17.61
N LYS A 88 10.08 22.65 17.67
CA LYS A 88 10.07 23.50 16.49
C LYS A 88 11.45 23.28 15.92
N VAL A 89 11.63 22.11 15.31
CA VAL A 89 12.71 21.84 14.38
C VAL A 89 12.31 22.71 13.21
N ASN A 90 12.71 23.98 13.34
CA ASN A 90 12.77 24.92 12.26
C ASN A 90 13.94 24.46 11.38
N ARG A 91 13.84 23.24 10.84
CA ARG A 91 14.58 22.84 9.65
C ARG A 91 13.91 23.62 8.55
N ARG A 92 14.34 24.88 8.39
CA ARG A 92 14.32 25.54 7.09
C ARG A 92 15.04 24.58 6.15
N HIS A 93 14.26 23.74 5.48
CA HIS A 93 14.79 22.97 4.36
C HIS A 93 15.17 24.02 3.31
N PRO A 94 16.42 24.06 2.82
CA PRO A 94 16.67 24.69 1.52
C PRO A 94 15.64 24.08 0.57
N SER A 95 14.94 24.90 -0.22
CA SER A 95 13.78 24.49 -1.03
C SER A 95 14.01 23.09 -1.59
N ALA A 96 13.38 22.09 -0.98
CA ALA A 96 13.76 20.71 -1.22
C ALA A 96 13.54 20.43 -2.71
N GLU A 97 14.56 19.89 -3.38
CA GLU A 97 14.50 19.58 -4.80
C GLU A 97 13.19 18.82 -5.09
N LEU A 98 12.39 19.41 -5.98
CA LEU A 98 11.09 18.87 -6.34
C LEU A 98 11.29 17.72 -7.31
N ILE A 99 10.39 16.75 -7.33
CA ILE A 99 10.52 15.58 -8.21
C ILE A 99 9.47 15.69 -9.31
N ALA A 100 9.92 15.76 -10.55
CA ALA A 100 9.06 15.74 -11.72
C ALA A 100 8.67 14.30 -12.07
N ILE A 101 7.40 14.12 -12.45
CA ILE A 101 6.94 12.93 -13.16
C ILE A 101 7.08 13.23 -14.64
N ILE A 102 8.03 12.57 -15.31
CA ILE A 102 8.35 12.84 -16.71
C ILE A 102 7.78 11.80 -17.68
N GLY A 103 7.43 10.60 -17.20
CA GLY A 103 6.72 9.60 -18.00
C GLY A 103 5.90 8.63 -17.16
N ILE A 104 4.89 8.04 -17.80
CA ILE A 104 3.91 7.16 -17.18
C ILE A 104 3.64 5.96 -18.11
N GLY A 105 3.74 4.75 -17.56
CA GLY A 105 3.24 3.53 -18.19
C GLY A 105 2.24 2.85 -17.27
N CYS A 106 1.18 2.25 -17.82
CA CYS A 106 0.27 1.43 -17.03
C CYS A 106 -0.49 0.37 -17.83
N ARG A 107 -0.95 -0.65 -17.11
CA ARG A 107 -1.88 -1.70 -17.56
C ARG A 107 -2.90 -1.93 -16.46
N PHE A 108 -4.17 -1.70 -16.78
CA PHE A 108 -5.31 -1.89 -15.88
C PHE A 108 -6.45 -2.63 -16.62
N PRO A 109 -7.41 -3.23 -15.91
CA PRO A 109 -8.58 -3.84 -16.54
C PRO A 109 -9.27 -2.85 -17.48
N ALA A 110 -9.56 -3.30 -18.70
CA ALA A 110 -10.11 -2.47 -19.79
C ALA A 110 -9.30 -1.23 -20.20
N ALA A 111 -8.04 -1.10 -19.75
CA ALA A 111 -7.18 0.04 -20.07
C ALA A 111 -5.71 -0.39 -20.23
N ARG A 112 -5.22 -0.36 -21.47
CA ARG A 112 -3.85 -0.78 -21.82
C ARG A 112 -2.80 0.31 -21.70
N ASN A 113 -3.15 1.56 -21.41
CA ASN A 113 -2.20 2.68 -21.32
C ASN A 113 -2.82 3.89 -20.60
N PRO A 114 -2.03 4.93 -20.21
CA PRO A 114 -2.55 6.08 -19.48
C PRO A 114 -3.72 6.79 -20.16
N GLN A 115 -3.72 6.90 -21.50
CA GLN A 115 -4.79 7.54 -22.26
C GLN A 115 -6.10 6.74 -22.20
N SER A 116 -6.04 5.41 -22.35
CA SER A 116 -7.21 4.54 -22.22
C SER A 116 -7.72 4.49 -20.79
N PHE A 117 -6.84 4.54 -19.80
CA PHE A 117 -7.22 4.61 -18.39
C PHE A 117 -7.91 5.93 -18.07
N TRP A 118 -7.41 7.05 -18.59
CA TRP A 118 -8.07 8.35 -18.46
C TRP A 118 -9.50 8.34 -19.02
N ARG A 119 -9.71 7.77 -20.21
CA ARG A 119 -11.06 7.61 -20.79
C ARG A 119 -11.97 6.76 -19.92
N LEU A 120 -11.49 5.61 -19.44
CA LEU A 120 -12.23 4.72 -18.55
C LEU A 120 -12.73 5.47 -17.30
N LEU A 121 -11.88 6.32 -16.69
CA LEU A 121 -12.24 7.16 -15.55
C LEU A 121 -13.27 8.24 -15.92
N CYS A 122 -13.06 8.96 -17.03
CA CYS A 122 -14.00 9.98 -17.51
C CYS A 122 -15.38 9.41 -17.85
N ASP A 123 -15.42 8.20 -18.39
CA ASP A 123 -16.64 7.50 -18.77
C ASP A 123 -17.29 6.77 -17.58
N ALA A 124 -16.70 6.87 -16.38
CA ALA A 124 -17.15 6.19 -15.15
C ALA A 124 -17.40 4.68 -15.33
N THR A 125 -16.53 4.03 -16.12
CA THR A 125 -16.71 2.62 -16.48
C THR A 125 -16.28 1.70 -15.34
N ASP A 126 -17.18 0.79 -14.95
CA ASP A 126 -16.89 -0.31 -14.02
C ASP A 126 -16.25 -1.48 -14.77
N ALA A 127 -14.94 -1.70 -14.55
CA ALA A 127 -14.16 -2.75 -15.21
C ALA A 127 -14.16 -4.09 -14.45
N ILE A 128 -15.04 -4.26 -13.45
CA ILE A 128 -15.19 -5.52 -12.72
C ILE A 128 -15.95 -6.54 -13.58
N THR A 129 -15.37 -7.72 -13.71
CA THR A 129 -15.93 -8.85 -14.46
C THR A 129 -15.92 -10.12 -13.61
N GLU A 130 -16.63 -11.16 -14.04
CA GLU A 130 -16.47 -12.49 -13.45
C GLU A 130 -15.07 -13.02 -13.81
N VAL A 131 -14.47 -13.86 -12.94
CA VAL A 131 -13.19 -14.52 -13.21
C VAL A 131 -13.19 -15.12 -14.63
N PRO A 132 -12.24 -14.71 -15.50
CA PRO A 132 -12.17 -15.22 -16.86
C PRO A 132 -11.93 -16.74 -16.89
N ALA A 133 -12.55 -17.42 -17.85
CA ALA A 133 -12.53 -18.89 -17.95
C ALA A 133 -11.12 -19.48 -18.14
N ASN A 134 -10.16 -18.70 -18.64
CA ASN A 134 -8.76 -19.09 -18.81
C ASN A 134 -7.90 -18.95 -17.53
N ARG A 135 -8.48 -18.52 -16.40
CA ARG A 135 -7.74 -18.28 -15.14
C ARG A 135 -7.87 -19.46 -14.18
N TRP A 136 -9.07 -19.68 -13.64
CA TRP A 136 -9.42 -20.83 -12.81
C TRP A 136 -10.93 -21.04 -12.81
N ASP A 137 -11.39 -22.23 -12.44
CA ASP A 137 -12.81 -22.52 -12.29
C ASP A 137 -13.37 -21.84 -11.03
N ALA A 138 -13.91 -20.63 -11.21
CA ALA A 138 -14.52 -19.85 -10.15
C ALA A 138 -15.75 -20.53 -9.51
N ALA A 139 -16.48 -21.35 -10.26
CA ALA A 139 -17.64 -22.06 -9.73
C ALA A 139 -17.21 -23.14 -8.72
N SER A 140 -16.12 -23.85 -8.99
CA SER A 140 -15.58 -24.88 -8.08
C SER A 140 -15.09 -24.32 -6.74
N VAL A 141 -14.66 -23.06 -6.71
CA VAL A 141 -14.05 -22.42 -5.53
C VAL A 141 -14.95 -21.40 -4.85
N TYR A 142 -16.14 -21.11 -5.38
CA TYR A 142 -17.07 -20.18 -4.76
C TYR A 142 -17.94 -20.83 -3.68
N ASP A 143 -18.21 -20.08 -2.62
CA ASP A 143 -19.24 -20.40 -1.62
C ASP A 143 -19.82 -19.09 -1.05
N CYS A 144 -21.14 -19.05 -0.82
CA CYS A 144 -21.78 -17.90 -0.19
C CYS A 144 -21.42 -17.76 1.29
N ASP A 145 -21.06 -18.87 1.96
CA ASP A 145 -20.54 -18.83 3.33
C ASP A 145 -19.08 -18.35 3.33
N ARG A 146 -18.87 -17.12 3.82
CA ARG A 146 -17.54 -16.52 4.01
C ARG A 146 -16.62 -17.38 4.88
N ARG A 147 -17.17 -18.28 5.71
CA ARG A 147 -16.41 -19.16 6.61
C ARG A 147 -16.02 -20.49 5.96
N ALA A 148 -16.65 -20.88 4.84
CA ALA A 148 -16.36 -22.14 4.15
C ALA A 148 -14.85 -22.28 3.85
N PRO A 149 -14.17 -23.32 4.39
CA PRO A 149 -12.75 -23.54 4.15
C PRO A 149 -12.44 -23.79 2.67
N GLY A 150 -11.35 -23.20 2.17
CA GLY A 150 -10.94 -23.38 0.77
C GLY A 150 -11.85 -22.72 -0.27
N LYS A 151 -12.77 -21.84 0.15
CA LYS A 151 -13.71 -21.16 -0.74
C LYS A 151 -13.52 -19.64 -0.77
N MET A 152 -13.84 -19.04 -1.90
CA MET A 152 -13.98 -17.60 -2.14
C MET A 152 -15.44 -17.19 -1.97
N ASN A 153 -15.65 -16.01 -1.40
CA ASN A 153 -16.97 -15.41 -1.22
C ASN A 153 -17.42 -14.53 -2.40
N THR A 154 -16.60 -14.40 -3.45
CA THR A 154 -16.89 -13.62 -4.65
C THR A 154 -16.26 -14.29 -5.88
N ARG A 155 -16.89 -14.10 -7.03
CA ARG A 155 -16.38 -14.52 -8.36
C ARG A 155 -15.97 -13.32 -9.21
N TRP A 156 -15.99 -12.13 -8.63
CA TRP A 156 -15.85 -10.87 -9.32
C TRP A 156 -14.49 -10.24 -9.03
N GLY A 157 -13.90 -9.60 -10.03
CA GLY A 157 -12.64 -8.86 -9.90
C GLY A 157 -12.31 -8.06 -11.15
N GLY A 158 -11.30 -7.20 -11.04
CA GLY A 158 -10.70 -6.54 -12.20
C GLY A 158 -9.56 -7.41 -12.74
N PHE A 159 -9.65 -7.85 -13.99
CA PHE A 159 -8.67 -8.74 -14.61
C PHE A 159 -7.99 -8.06 -15.80
N LEU A 160 -6.69 -8.31 -15.95
CA LEU A 160 -5.98 -7.98 -17.17
C LEU A 160 -6.24 -9.05 -18.23
N ASP A 161 -6.31 -8.60 -19.48
CA ASP A 161 -6.29 -9.48 -20.63
C ASP A 161 -4.87 -10.02 -20.86
N GLU A 162 -4.76 -11.21 -21.44
CA GLU A 162 -3.51 -11.70 -22.05
C GLU A 162 -2.29 -11.76 -21.09
N VAL A 163 -2.51 -11.99 -19.79
CA VAL A 163 -1.44 -12.12 -18.77
C VAL A 163 -0.44 -13.26 -19.04
N ASP A 164 -0.77 -14.17 -19.95
CA ASP A 164 0.07 -15.26 -20.42
C ASP A 164 0.94 -14.89 -21.64
N GLN A 165 0.65 -13.78 -22.32
CA GLN A 165 1.42 -13.27 -23.46
C GLN A 165 2.57 -12.37 -23.02
N PHE A 166 3.65 -12.36 -23.80
CA PHE A 166 4.85 -11.53 -23.57
C PHE A 166 5.77 -11.59 -24.80
N ASP A 167 6.27 -10.45 -25.27
CA ASP A 167 7.22 -10.38 -26.38
C ASP A 167 8.66 -10.69 -25.91
N TYR A 168 8.92 -11.98 -25.65
CA TYR A 168 10.21 -12.42 -25.13
C TYR A 168 11.37 -12.19 -26.10
N ASP A 169 11.11 -12.19 -27.42
CA ASP A 169 12.15 -11.98 -28.44
C ASP A 169 12.64 -10.53 -28.41
N PHE A 170 11.72 -9.56 -28.27
CA PHE A 170 12.06 -8.15 -28.09
C PHE A 170 12.97 -7.93 -26.87
N PHE A 171 12.67 -8.58 -25.74
CA PHE A 171 13.47 -8.47 -24.51
C PHE A 171 14.71 -9.39 -24.50
N GLY A 172 15.01 -10.11 -25.58
CA GLY A 172 16.15 -11.02 -25.66
C GLY A 172 16.09 -12.20 -24.68
N ILE A 173 14.87 -12.61 -24.28
CA ILE A 173 14.61 -13.66 -23.30
C ILE A 173 14.23 -14.95 -24.04
N SER A 174 14.85 -16.07 -23.68
CA SER A 174 14.53 -17.34 -24.32
C SER A 174 13.10 -17.80 -24.00
N PRO A 175 12.41 -18.54 -24.90
CA PRO A 175 11.08 -19.08 -24.63
C PRO A 175 11.01 -19.93 -23.35
N ARG A 176 12.09 -20.65 -23.04
CA ARG A 176 12.19 -21.50 -21.84
C ARG A 176 12.23 -20.67 -20.55
N GLU A 177 12.89 -19.52 -20.57
CA GLU A 177 12.92 -18.59 -19.45
C GLU A 177 11.59 -17.85 -19.31
N ALA A 178 11.05 -17.31 -20.41
CA ALA A 178 9.77 -16.59 -20.42
C ALA A 178 8.63 -17.43 -19.82
N ALA A 179 8.58 -18.72 -20.14
CA ALA A 179 7.60 -19.68 -19.59
C ALA A 179 7.75 -19.96 -18.08
N ARG A 180 8.82 -19.49 -17.44
CA ARG A 180 9.10 -19.62 -16.00
C ARG A 180 9.06 -18.29 -15.26
N MET A 181 9.10 -17.18 -15.99
CA MET A 181 8.95 -15.84 -15.43
C MET A 181 7.54 -15.63 -14.90
N ASP A 182 7.41 -15.10 -13.69
CA ASP A 182 6.15 -14.57 -13.19
C ASP A 182 5.60 -13.53 -14.19
N PRO A 183 4.33 -13.64 -14.62
CA PRO A 183 3.69 -12.63 -15.46
C PRO A 183 3.84 -11.20 -14.93
N GLN A 184 3.97 -11.00 -13.62
CA GLN A 184 4.26 -9.70 -13.02
C GLN A 184 5.61 -9.13 -13.49
N GLN A 185 6.64 -9.97 -13.64
CA GLN A 185 7.95 -9.55 -14.16
C GLN A 185 7.88 -9.19 -15.64
N ARG A 186 7.11 -9.96 -16.42
CA ARG A 186 6.90 -9.74 -17.86
C ARG A 186 6.17 -8.42 -18.10
N LEU A 187 5.07 -8.21 -17.39
CA LEU A 187 4.26 -7.00 -17.46
C LEU A 187 5.06 -5.76 -17.06
N LEU A 188 5.91 -5.86 -16.03
CA LEU A 188 6.77 -4.75 -15.62
C LEU A 188 7.79 -4.36 -16.68
N LEU A 189 8.36 -5.31 -17.42
CA LEU A 189 9.29 -5.01 -18.53
C LEU A 189 8.60 -4.17 -19.61
N GLU A 190 7.42 -4.59 -20.05
CA GLU A 190 6.63 -3.84 -21.05
C GLU A 190 6.23 -2.45 -20.52
N VAL A 191 5.67 -2.39 -19.32
CA VAL A 191 5.18 -1.11 -18.75
C VAL A 191 6.33 -0.16 -18.44
N ALA A 192 7.49 -0.65 -18.02
CA ALA A 192 8.67 0.19 -17.80
C ALA A 192 9.26 0.70 -19.11
N TRP A 193 9.30 -0.14 -20.16
CA TRP A 193 9.71 0.29 -21.50
C TRP A 193 8.85 1.44 -22.00
N GLU A 194 7.52 1.28 -21.97
CA GLU A 194 6.58 2.31 -22.40
C GLU A 194 6.65 3.58 -21.57
N ALA A 195 6.87 3.46 -20.26
CA ALA A 195 7.05 4.63 -19.39
C ALA A 195 8.30 5.43 -19.76
N LEU A 196 9.39 4.74 -20.12
CA LEU A 196 10.62 5.36 -20.62
C LEU A 196 10.42 6.02 -22.00
N GLU A 197 9.68 5.37 -22.91
CA GLU A 197 9.30 5.97 -24.19
C GLU A 197 8.43 7.22 -24.01
N ASP A 198 7.43 7.17 -23.13
CA ASP A 198 6.58 8.32 -22.79
C ASP A 198 7.40 9.47 -22.16
N ALA A 199 8.43 9.14 -21.39
CA ALA A 199 9.39 10.08 -20.84
C ALA A 199 10.41 10.64 -21.85
N GLY A 200 10.41 10.15 -23.11
CA GLY A 200 11.40 10.50 -24.12
C GLY A 200 12.82 10.03 -23.78
N GLN A 201 12.97 9.05 -22.88
CA GLN A 201 14.26 8.52 -22.47
C GLN A 201 14.67 7.35 -23.37
N ILE A 202 15.85 7.46 -23.96
CA ILE A 202 16.43 6.40 -24.80
C ILE A 202 17.09 5.38 -23.87
N ALA A 203 16.58 4.14 -23.86
CA ALA A 203 17.03 3.07 -22.99
C ALA A 203 18.55 2.86 -23.03
N GLU A 204 19.16 2.90 -24.23
CA GLU A 204 20.60 2.73 -24.43
C GLU A 204 21.43 3.84 -23.79
N ARG A 205 20.86 5.04 -23.62
CA ARG A 205 21.54 6.16 -22.93
C ARG A 205 21.48 6.04 -21.42
N LEU A 206 20.58 5.21 -20.90
CA LEU A 206 20.47 4.92 -19.46
C LEU A 206 21.43 3.82 -19.01
N ALA A 207 22.01 3.05 -19.95
CA ALA A 207 22.97 2.01 -19.62
C ALA A 207 24.17 2.58 -18.84
N GLY A 208 24.52 1.92 -17.73
CA GLY A 208 25.56 2.35 -16.80
C GLY A 208 25.18 3.53 -15.90
N SER A 209 24.00 4.14 -16.07
CA SER A 209 23.57 5.30 -15.28
C SER A 209 23.19 4.92 -13.85
N ARG A 210 23.18 5.91 -12.95
CA ARG A 210 22.65 5.78 -11.58
C ARG A 210 21.13 5.91 -11.56
N THR A 211 20.44 5.21 -12.46
CA THR A 211 18.98 5.12 -12.42
C THR A 211 18.60 4.08 -11.39
N SER A 212 17.71 4.44 -10.46
CA SER A 212 17.16 3.49 -9.48
C SER A 212 15.87 2.85 -9.96
N VAL A 213 15.56 1.69 -9.37
CA VAL A 213 14.33 0.94 -9.62
C VAL A 213 13.72 0.51 -8.29
N PHE A 214 12.52 1.00 -8.00
CA PHE A 214 11.75 0.63 -6.82
C PHE A 214 10.42 0.03 -7.27
N VAL A 215 10.15 -1.21 -6.92
CA VAL A 215 8.94 -1.93 -7.37
C VAL A 215 8.12 -2.39 -6.16
N GLY A 216 6.90 -1.88 -6.04
CA GLY A 216 5.91 -2.40 -5.11
C GLY A 216 5.32 -3.72 -5.59
N VAL A 217 5.50 -4.79 -4.83
CA VAL A 217 4.95 -6.12 -5.13
C VAL A 217 4.77 -6.93 -3.85
N SER A 218 3.62 -7.60 -3.69
CA SER A 218 3.28 -8.33 -2.46
C SER A 218 2.85 -9.78 -2.70
N SER A 219 2.79 -10.24 -3.95
CA SER A 219 2.30 -11.59 -4.29
C SER A 219 3.33 -12.41 -5.08
N SER A 220 3.48 -13.67 -4.69
CA SER A 220 4.42 -14.66 -5.29
C SER A 220 3.67 -15.93 -5.69
N ASP A 221 2.42 -15.78 -6.12
CA ASP A 221 1.53 -16.91 -6.35
C ASP A 221 2.00 -17.78 -7.52
N TYR A 222 2.57 -17.18 -8.56
CA TYR A 222 3.12 -17.92 -9.69
C TYR A 222 4.27 -18.84 -9.28
N ALA A 223 5.15 -18.39 -8.36
CA ALA A 223 6.21 -19.22 -7.82
C ALA A 223 5.65 -20.43 -7.06
N ARG A 224 4.60 -20.23 -6.26
CA ARG A 224 3.90 -21.31 -5.54
C ARG A 224 3.26 -22.31 -6.52
N MET A 225 2.61 -21.82 -7.57
CA MET A 225 2.03 -22.67 -8.62
C MET A 225 3.09 -23.53 -9.32
N GLN A 226 4.26 -22.95 -9.62
CA GLN A 226 5.37 -23.69 -10.23
C GLN A 226 5.95 -24.77 -9.31
N MET A 227 5.92 -24.56 -7.99
CA MET A 227 6.41 -25.53 -6.99
C MET A 227 5.46 -26.72 -6.76
N ASN A 228 4.20 -26.65 -7.22
CA ASN A 228 3.27 -27.77 -7.10
C ASN A 228 3.68 -29.02 -7.91
N ASP A 229 4.57 -28.85 -8.90
CA ASP A 229 5.14 -29.95 -9.66
C ASP A 229 6.68 -29.82 -9.66
N VAL A 230 7.31 -30.52 -8.71
CA VAL A 230 8.77 -30.50 -8.52
C VAL A 230 9.52 -30.92 -9.78
N SER A 231 8.93 -31.75 -10.65
CA SER A 231 9.55 -32.18 -11.91
C SER A 231 9.74 -31.04 -12.91
N ARG A 232 9.02 -29.92 -12.73
CA ARG A 232 9.08 -28.74 -13.60
C ARG A 232 10.15 -27.72 -13.20
N ILE A 233 10.78 -27.91 -12.03
CA ILE A 233 11.83 -27.03 -11.52
C ILE A 233 13.05 -27.08 -12.44
N ASN A 234 13.54 -25.91 -12.83
CA ASN A 234 14.74 -25.77 -13.66
C ASN A 234 15.53 -24.51 -13.26
N ALA A 235 16.58 -24.20 -14.02
CA ALA A 235 17.46 -23.06 -13.77
C ALA A 235 16.74 -21.71 -13.68
N TYR A 236 15.57 -21.55 -14.30
CA TYR A 236 14.79 -20.32 -14.32
C TYR A 236 13.71 -20.27 -13.24
N SER A 237 13.45 -21.35 -12.51
CA SER A 237 12.41 -21.36 -11.48
C SER A 237 12.71 -20.40 -10.33
N GLY A 238 13.98 -20.28 -9.93
CA GLY A 238 14.39 -19.36 -8.87
C GLY A 238 14.22 -17.88 -9.29
N THR A 239 14.79 -17.49 -10.42
CA THR A 239 14.73 -16.10 -10.90
C THR A 239 13.33 -15.73 -11.40
N GLY A 240 12.61 -16.68 -11.98
CA GLY A 240 11.27 -16.47 -12.49
C GLY A 240 10.22 -16.23 -11.41
N GLY A 241 10.41 -16.74 -10.19
CA GLY A 241 9.43 -16.59 -9.10
C GLY A 241 9.81 -15.61 -7.98
N ALA A 242 11.05 -15.15 -7.93
CA ALA A 242 11.54 -14.31 -6.84
C ALA A 242 11.03 -12.86 -6.94
N LEU A 243 10.51 -12.30 -5.84
CA LEU A 243 10.04 -10.91 -5.79
C LEU A 243 11.15 -9.90 -6.06
N SER A 244 12.37 -10.13 -5.56
CA SER A 244 13.51 -9.24 -5.83
C SER A 244 13.83 -9.08 -7.31
N ILE A 245 13.48 -10.07 -8.14
CA ILE A 245 13.73 -10.05 -9.57
C ILE A 245 12.75 -9.12 -10.31
N THR A 246 11.62 -8.72 -9.72
CA THR A 246 10.73 -7.72 -10.36
C THR A 246 11.44 -6.39 -10.58
N ALA A 247 12.22 -5.92 -9.60
CA ALA A 247 13.07 -4.73 -9.74
C ALA A 247 14.37 -5.05 -10.48
N ASN A 248 15.07 -6.11 -10.08
CA ASN A 248 16.40 -6.40 -10.59
C ASN A 248 16.43 -6.80 -12.06
N ARG A 249 15.34 -7.33 -12.62
CA ARG A 249 15.24 -7.64 -14.04
C ARG A 249 15.15 -6.37 -14.90
N LEU A 250 14.47 -5.33 -14.42
CA LEU A 250 14.47 -4.01 -15.07
C LEU A 250 15.88 -3.43 -15.06
N SER A 251 16.53 -3.42 -13.89
CA SER A 251 17.90 -2.94 -13.75
C SER A 251 18.88 -3.71 -14.62
N TYR A 252 18.74 -5.04 -14.70
CA TYR A 252 19.56 -5.89 -15.56
C TYR A 252 19.35 -5.59 -17.05
N TYR A 253 18.09 -5.53 -17.50
CA TYR A 253 17.76 -5.34 -18.91
C TYR A 253 18.21 -3.97 -19.43
N PHE A 254 17.95 -2.91 -18.68
CA PHE A 254 18.31 -1.54 -19.06
C PHE A 254 19.73 -1.14 -18.63
N ASP A 255 20.51 -2.06 -18.04
CA ASP A 255 21.83 -1.81 -17.46
C ASP A 255 21.90 -0.66 -16.45
N LEU A 256 20.92 -0.58 -15.55
CA LEU A 256 20.81 0.47 -14.53
C LEU A 256 21.62 0.11 -13.28
N ARG A 257 22.35 1.09 -12.74
CA ARG A 257 23.32 0.88 -11.64
C ARG A 257 22.95 1.61 -10.34
N GLY A 258 21.76 2.20 -10.24
CA GLY A 258 21.23 2.75 -9.00
C GLY A 258 20.63 1.67 -8.07
N PRO A 259 20.12 2.08 -6.89
CA PRO A 259 19.37 1.19 -6.01
C PRO A 259 18.25 0.43 -6.73
N SER A 260 18.14 -0.87 -6.49
CA SER A 260 17.17 -1.74 -7.15
C SER A 260 16.49 -2.64 -6.11
N MET A 261 15.21 -2.39 -5.81
CA MET A 261 14.52 -3.03 -4.68
C MET A 261 13.06 -3.35 -4.98
N ALA A 262 12.68 -4.58 -4.62
CA ALA A 262 11.28 -4.96 -4.46
C ALA A 262 10.81 -4.60 -3.04
N ILE A 263 9.62 -4.03 -2.94
CA ILE A 263 9.06 -3.49 -1.69
C ILE A 263 7.71 -4.15 -1.45
N ASP A 264 7.56 -4.71 -0.25
CA ASP A 264 6.29 -5.24 0.24
C ASP A 264 5.85 -4.48 1.50
N ALA A 265 4.95 -3.53 1.29
CA ALA A 265 4.16 -2.86 2.32
C ALA A 265 2.66 -3.14 2.08
N ALA A 266 2.33 -4.34 1.61
CA ALA A 266 0.98 -4.76 1.22
C ALA A 266 0.32 -3.75 0.25
N CYS A 267 -0.86 -3.23 0.58
CA CYS A 267 -1.60 -2.31 -0.28
C CYS A 267 -0.90 -0.95 -0.51
N ALA A 268 0.09 -0.58 0.30
CA ALA A 268 0.83 0.68 0.17
C ALA A 268 2.13 0.56 -0.65
N SER A 269 2.50 -0.64 -1.09
CA SER A 269 3.81 -0.94 -1.68
C SER A 269 4.23 0.01 -2.80
N SER A 270 3.33 0.36 -3.72
CA SER A 270 3.63 1.26 -4.85
C SER A 270 3.90 2.70 -4.41
N LEU A 271 3.16 3.22 -3.42
CA LEU A 271 3.42 4.55 -2.88
C LEU A 271 4.69 4.60 -2.04
N VAL A 272 5.04 3.52 -1.34
CA VAL A 272 6.34 3.40 -0.67
C VAL A 272 7.47 3.35 -1.71
N ALA A 273 7.28 2.68 -2.85
CA ALA A 273 8.23 2.71 -3.95
C ALA A 273 8.46 4.13 -4.50
N VAL A 274 7.39 4.90 -4.72
CA VAL A 274 7.48 6.32 -5.09
C VAL A 274 8.18 7.15 -4.01
N HIS A 275 7.88 6.91 -2.73
CA HIS A 275 8.54 7.60 -1.62
C HIS A 275 10.06 7.38 -1.62
N LEU A 276 10.50 6.12 -1.76
CA LEU A 276 11.92 5.77 -1.78
C LEU A 276 12.63 6.29 -3.04
N ALA A 277 11.95 6.28 -4.19
CA ALA A 277 12.46 6.90 -5.42
C ALA A 277 12.69 8.42 -5.22
N CYS A 278 11.71 9.14 -4.65
CA CYS A 278 11.87 10.55 -4.30
C CYS A 278 13.03 10.78 -3.34
N ARG A 279 13.21 9.92 -2.33
CA ARG A 279 14.34 10.00 -1.38
C ARG A 279 15.69 9.81 -2.08
N SER A 280 15.82 8.81 -2.95
CA SER A 280 17.06 8.50 -3.67
C SER A 280 17.46 9.61 -4.66
N LEU A 281 16.47 10.23 -5.32
CA LEU A 281 16.70 11.39 -6.18
C LEU A 281 17.13 12.62 -5.37
N ARG A 282 16.46 12.91 -4.26
CA ARG A 282 16.78 14.07 -3.39
C ARG A 282 18.13 13.94 -2.70
N SER A 283 18.57 12.73 -2.37
CA SER A 283 19.89 12.49 -1.79
C SER A 283 21.03 12.52 -2.83
N GLY A 284 20.71 12.52 -4.12
CA GLY A 284 21.70 12.42 -5.21
C GLY A 284 22.31 11.03 -5.38
N GLU A 285 21.73 10.02 -4.72
CA GLU A 285 22.08 8.61 -4.93
C GLU A 285 21.66 8.14 -6.33
N SER A 286 20.55 8.70 -6.85
CA SER A 286 20.07 8.46 -8.20
C SER A 286 19.88 9.74 -9.01
N ASP A 287 20.07 9.65 -10.33
CA ASP A 287 19.85 10.77 -11.26
C ASP A 287 18.48 10.72 -11.97
N LEU A 288 17.92 9.51 -12.05
CA LEU A 288 16.60 9.15 -12.58
C LEU A 288 16.06 8.00 -11.70
N ALA A 289 14.75 7.83 -11.59
CA ALA A 289 14.18 6.69 -10.89
C ALA A 289 12.96 6.12 -11.61
N LEU A 290 12.89 4.79 -11.68
CA LEU A 290 11.69 4.04 -12.02
C LEU A 290 10.99 3.65 -10.71
N ALA A 291 9.79 4.19 -10.49
CA ALA A 291 8.94 3.80 -9.37
C ALA A 291 7.72 3.05 -9.93
N ALA A 292 7.60 1.76 -9.61
CA ALA A 292 6.57 0.90 -10.18
C ALA A 292 5.77 0.17 -9.10
N GLY A 293 4.62 -0.37 -9.50
CA GLY A 293 3.83 -1.30 -8.72
C GLY A 293 3.15 -2.32 -9.62
N VAL A 294 3.04 -3.56 -9.17
CA VAL A 294 2.37 -4.63 -9.91
C VAL A 294 1.58 -5.53 -8.97
N ASN A 295 0.41 -5.98 -9.44
CA ASN A 295 -0.40 -6.96 -8.75
C ASN A 295 -1.15 -7.82 -9.77
N LEU A 296 -1.05 -9.14 -9.63
CA LEU A 296 -1.92 -10.09 -10.31
C LEU A 296 -2.70 -10.92 -9.30
N ILE A 297 -3.93 -11.27 -9.65
CA ILE A 297 -4.83 -12.01 -8.78
C ILE A 297 -4.69 -13.49 -9.08
N THR A 298 -4.58 -14.27 -8.02
CA THR A 298 -4.81 -15.71 -8.03
C THR A 298 -5.93 -16.07 -7.06
N PHE A 299 -6.42 -17.31 -7.17
CA PHE A 299 -7.36 -17.89 -6.21
C PHE A 299 -6.80 -17.77 -4.79
N SER A 300 -7.49 -17.00 -3.94
CA SER A 300 -7.18 -16.94 -2.52
C SER A 300 -8.40 -16.53 -1.70
N LYS A 301 -8.47 -17.03 -0.46
CA LYS A 301 -9.50 -16.64 0.50
C LYS A 301 -9.09 -15.35 1.19
N VAL A 302 -9.88 -14.29 0.98
CA VAL A 302 -9.70 -13.00 1.65
C VAL A 302 -11.02 -12.63 2.33
N GLY A 303 -11.02 -12.50 3.67
CA GLY A 303 -12.25 -12.33 4.45
C GLY A 303 -12.93 -10.96 4.32
N THR A 304 -12.32 -10.02 3.60
CA THR A 304 -12.70 -8.60 3.54
C THR A 304 -13.17 -8.14 2.15
N THR A 305 -13.42 -9.07 1.23
CA THR A 305 -13.93 -8.77 -0.13
C THR A 305 -15.45 -8.61 -0.17
N ALA A 306 -15.91 -7.68 -1.00
CA ALA A 306 -17.34 -7.48 -1.27
C ALA A 306 -17.90 -8.67 -2.09
N PRO A 307 -19.06 -9.25 -1.74
CA PRO A 307 -19.66 -10.39 -2.46
C PRO A 307 -20.01 -10.07 -3.92
N ASP A 308 -20.39 -8.83 -4.20
CA ASP A 308 -20.68 -8.33 -5.55
C ASP A 308 -19.42 -7.84 -6.30
N GLY A 309 -18.25 -7.95 -5.66
CA GLY A 309 -16.96 -7.54 -6.21
C GLY A 309 -16.79 -6.05 -6.43
N ARG A 310 -17.55 -5.18 -5.76
CA ARG A 310 -17.48 -3.73 -5.98
C ARG A 310 -16.98 -2.98 -4.75
N CYS A 311 -15.98 -2.12 -4.96
CA CYS A 311 -15.57 -1.09 -4.01
C CYS A 311 -16.61 0.03 -3.98
N LYS A 312 -17.44 0.06 -2.94
CA LYS A 312 -18.49 1.08 -2.76
C LYS A 312 -17.99 2.20 -1.83
N ALA A 313 -16.91 2.86 -2.23
CA ALA A 313 -16.24 3.87 -1.40
C ALA A 313 -17.22 4.99 -0.98
N PHE A 314 -17.28 5.26 0.33
CA PHE A 314 -18.17 6.27 0.94
C PHE A 314 -19.68 5.99 0.84
N ASP A 315 -20.11 4.83 0.35
CA ASP A 315 -21.52 4.42 0.32
C ASP A 315 -21.92 3.70 1.63
N ALA A 316 -23.14 3.93 2.11
CA ALA A 316 -23.67 3.27 3.31
C ALA A 316 -23.77 1.74 3.17
N ARG A 317 -23.74 1.22 1.95
CA ARG A 317 -23.76 -0.20 1.60
C ARG A 317 -22.37 -0.82 1.45
N ALA A 318 -21.30 -0.10 1.81
CA ALA A 318 -19.94 -0.63 1.75
C ALA A 318 -19.78 -1.89 2.62
N ASP A 319 -19.39 -2.99 2.01
CA ASP A 319 -19.40 -4.33 2.62
C ASP A 319 -18.12 -5.15 2.35
N GLY A 320 -17.08 -4.48 1.85
CA GLY A 320 -15.77 -5.02 1.52
C GLY A 320 -15.14 -4.29 0.34
N TYR A 321 -14.01 -4.80 -0.13
CA TYR A 321 -13.33 -4.27 -1.33
C TYR A 321 -13.33 -5.28 -2.49
N ALA A 322 -13.03 -4.80 -3.69
CA ALA A 322 -12.85 -5.59 -4.90
C ALA A 322 -11.35 -5.80 -5.16
N ARG A 323 -10.94 -7.02 -5.50
CA ARG A 323 -9.57 -7.24 -5.97
C ARG A 323 -9.47 -6.86 -7.44
N SER A 324 -8.38 -6.21 -7.81
CA SER A 324 -8.05 -5.90 -9.20
C SER A 324 -6.58 -6.19 -9.49
N GLU A 325 -6.32 -6.57 -10.73
CA GLU A 325 -4.99 -6.65 -11.32
C GLU A 325 -4.54 -5.29 -11.84
N GLY A 326 -3.23 -5.14 -12.03
CA GLY A 326 -2.67 -3.99 -12.70
C GLY A 326 -1.17 -3.84 -12.53
N ALA A 327 -0.58 -3.02 -13.40
CA ALA A 327 0.78 -2.54 -13.27
C ALA A 327 0.84 -1.05 -13.61
N GLY A 328 1.74 -0.32 -12.96
CA GLY A 328 2.05 1.07 -13.29
C GLY A 328 3.51 1.38 -13.01
N THR A 329 4.12 2.20 -13.86
CA THR A 329 5.50 2.69 -13.72
C THR A 329 5.52 4.20 -13.94
N LEU A 330 6.18 4.92 -13.04
CA LEU A 330 6.50 6.33 -13.17
C LEU A 330 8.00 6.50 -13.40
N VAL A 331 8.34 7.38 -14.35
CA VAL A 331 9.71 7.86 -14.55
C VAL A 331 9.84 9.19 -13.82
N LEU A 332 10.73 9.21 -12.82
CA LEU A 332 10.91 10.33 -11.90
C LEU A 332 12.29 10.95 -12.07
N LYS A 333 12.36 12.28 -11.97
CA LYS A 333 13.61 13.04 -12.12
C LYS A 333 13.59 14.28 -11.23
N PRO A 334 14.75 14.75 -10.71
CA PRO A 334 14.83 16.08 -10.11
C PRO A 334 14.27 17.14 -11.07
N LEU A 335 13.37 17.99 -10.61
CA LEU A 335 12.66 18.98 -11.43
C LEU A 335 13.66 19.93 -12.11
N SER A 336 14.70 20.35 -11.40
CA SER A 336 15.76 21.19 -11.97
C SER A 336 16.45 20.54 -13.18
N LYS A 337 16.71 19.23 -13.13
CA LYS A 337 17.27 18.45 -14.24
C LYS A 337 16.25 18.23 -15.35
N ALA A 338 15.00 17.92 -15.01
CA ALA A 338 13.94 17.74 -16.00
C ALA A 338 13.76 19.00 -16.86
N LEU A 339 13.79 20.17 -16.22
CA LEU A 339 13.73 21.46 -16.92
C LEU A 339 14.98 21.72 -17.78
N ALA A 340 16.17 21.41 -17.26
CA ALA A 340 17.43 21.58 -17.98
C ALA A 340 17.51 20.70 -19.23
N ASP A 341 17.00 19.47 -19.14
CA ASP A 341 17.02 18.49 -20.22
C ASP A 341 15.84 18.66 -21.19
N GLY A 342 14.90 19.57 -20.90
CA GLY A 342 13.73 19.84 -21.74
C GLY A 342 12.69 18.72 -21.70
N ASP A 343 12.66 17.94 -20.63
CA ASP A 343 11.73 16.82 -20.48
C ASP A 343 10.27 17.33 -20.38
N ARG A 344 9.34 16.52 -20.86
CA ARG A 344 7.92 16.73 -20.58
C ARG A 344 7.67 16.49 -19.09
N ILE A 345 6.89 17.37 -18.44
CA ILE A 345 6.54 17.25 -17.03
C ILE A 345 5.03 17.12 -16.90
N TYR A 346 4.55 15.97 -16.42
CA TYR A 346 3.12 15.73 -16.16
C TYR A 346 2.65 16.40 -14.86
N ALA A 347 3.45 16.23 -13.81
CA ALA A 347 3.16 16.74 -12.48
C ALA A 347 4.46 16.80 -11.65
N VAL A 348 4.36 17.40 -10.47
CA VAL A 348 5.47 17.54 -9.53
C VAL A 348 5.08 16.99 -8.17
N ILE A 349 5.89 16.07 -7.64
CA ILE A 349 5.78 15.54 -6.29
C ILE A 349 6.47 16.51 -5.33
N ARG A 350 5.65 17.21 -4.54
CA ARG A 350 6.12 18.23 -3.58
C ARG A 350 6.64 17.62 -2.29
N GLY A 351 5.98 16.59 -1.79
CA GLY A 351 6.34 15.90 -0.56
C GLY A 351 5.63 14.55 -0.46
N SER A 352 6.18 13.66 0.35
CA SER A 352 5.58 12.35 0.64
C SER A 352 6.04 11.88 2.02
N ALA A 353 5.23 11.08 2.69
CA ALA A 353 5.55 10.55 4.00
C ALA A 353 5.05 9.11 4.15
N VAL A 354 5.71 8.35 5.01
CA VAL A 354 5.36 6.97 5.36
C VAL A 354 5.47 6.84 6.88
N ASN A 355 4.47 6.24 7.52
CA ASN A 355 4.51 5.88 8.94
C ASN A 355 3.85 4.50 9.17
N GLN A 356 3.63 4.16 10.43
CA GLN A 356 2.94 2.94 10.85
C GLN A 356 1.86 3.30 11.87
N ASP A 357 0.77 2.53 11.87
CA ASP A 357 -0.35 2.70 12.81
C ASP A 357 0.06 2.39 14.25
N GLY A 358 1.16 1.64 14.42
CA GLY A 358 1.64 1.23 15.73
C GLY A 358 0.69 0.23 16.38
N ARG A 359 0.36 0.45 17.65
CA ARG A 359 -0.58 -0.42 18.37
C ARG A 359 -2.00 0.08 18.11
N SER A 360 -2.75 -0.64 17.27
CA SER A 360 -4.15 -0.37 16.92
C SER A 360 -5.11 -1.44 17.52
N ASN A 361 -6.43 -1.29 17.33
CA ASN A 361 -7.46 -2.26 17.76
C ASN A 361 -7.50 -3.52 16.88
N GLY A 362 -6.35 -4.18 16.75
CA GLY A 362 -6.12 -5.35 15.90
C GLY A 362 -5.14 -5.05 14.77
N LEU A 363 -4.32 -6.04 14.39
CA LEU A 363 -3.21 -5.86 13.44
C LEU A 363 -3.62 -5.26 12.08
N MET A 364 -4.85 -5.53 11.63
CA MET A 364 -5.39 -5.06 10.36
C MET A 364 -6.34 -3.86 10.52
N ALA A 365 -6.54 -3.37 11.74
CA ALA A 365 -7.42 -2.25 12.00
C ALA A 365 -6.67 -0.93 11.74
N PRO A 366 -7.21 -0.04 10.88
CA PRO A 366 -6.59 1.25 10.62
C PRO A 366 -6.64 2.17 11.86
N ASN A 367 -5.72 3.12 11.96
CA ASN A 367 -5.72 4.13 13.02
C ASN A 367 -5.84 5.57 12.46
N GLY A 368 -6.87 6.31 12.88
CA GLY A 368 -7.16 7.66 12.38
C GLY A 368 -6.08 8.69 12.73
N VAL A 369 -5.55 8.63 13.96
CA VAL A 369 -4.48 9.53 14.43
C VAL A 369 -3.20 9.34 13.60
N SER A 370 -2.82 8.10 13.32
CA SER A 370 -1.66 7.78 12.47
C SER A 370 -1.86 8.25 11.03
N GLN A 371 -3.08 8.13 10.48
CA GLN A 371 -3.41 8.68 9.16
C GLN A 371 -3.33 10.22 9.13
N GLU A 372 -3.83 10.90 10.15
CA GLU A 372 -3.69 12.36 10.27
C GLU A 372 -2.22 12.77 10.36
N ALA A 373 -1.42 12.05 11.15
CA ALA A 373 0.00 12.32 11.33
C ALA A 373 0.79 12.19 10.02
N VAL A 374 0.54 11.15 9.20
CA VAL A 374 1.24 10.99 7.91
C VAL A 374 0.85 12.07 6.91
N LEU A 375 -0.42 12.49 6.89
CA LEU A 375 -0.86 13.60 6.03
C LEU A 375 -0.19 14.91 6.44
N ARG A 376 -0.16 15.22 7.74
CA ARG A 376 0.53 16.41 8.26
C ARG A 376 2.02 16.40 7.93
N GLU A 377 2.67 15.24 7.99
CA GLU A 377 4.07 15.10 7.60
C GLU A 377 4.28 15.34 6.11
N ALA A 378 3.43 14.79 5.24
CA ALA A 378 3.49 15.00 3.81
C ALA A 378 3.31 16.49 3.44
N TYR A 379 2.36 17.18 4.09
CA TYR A 379 2.15 18.62 3.92
C TYR A 379 3.33 19.45 4.39
N ARG A 380 3.92 19.09 5.54
CA ARG A 380 5.13 19.73 6.07
C ARG A 380 6.31 19.57 5.12
N GLU A 381 6.52 18.36 4.60
CA GLU A 381 7.58 18.09 3.62
C GLU A 381 7.34 18.85 2.31
N ALA A 382 6.09 18.97 1.87
CA ALA A 382 5.71 19.72 0.68
C ALA A 382 5.77 21.26 0.86
N GLY A 383 5.82 21.75 2.09
CA GLY A 383 5.75 23.18 2.42
C GLY A 383 4.41 23.81 2.06
N ILE A 384 3.30 23.09 2.23
CA ILE A 384 1.94 23.56 1.95
C ILE A 384 1.04 23.37 3.18
N SER A 385 0.00 24.19 3.30
CA SER A 385 -1.09 23.96 4.25
C SER A 385 -2.13 22.99 3.65
N PRO A 386 -2.86 22.24 4.49
CA PRO A 386 -3.97 21.39 4.05
C PRO A 386 -5.05 22.12 3.26
#